data_AF-A0A7V8WSC7-F1
#
_entry.id   AF-A0A7V8WSC7-F1
#
_cell.length_a   1.000
_cell.length_b   1.000
_cell.length_c   1.000
_cell.angle_alpha   90.00
_cell.angle_beta   90.00
_cell.angle_gamma   90.00
#
_symmetry.space_group_name_H-M   'P 1'
#
loop_
_entity.id
_entity.type
_entity.pdbx_description
1 polymer ?
#
loop_
_entity_poly.entity_id
_entity_poly.type
_entity_poly.pdbx_seq_one_letter_code
_entity_poly.pdbx_strand_id
1 'polypeptide(L)'
;MTETPTTTGPNPLCEIGRTHPRDRHRMRPLDGYDGVWVCARHEIFATVVPQETADALERGDAYTMQDGLAGIVVRQGDERPGGVLLYYRAADA
;
A
#
# COMPACT_ATOMS: atom_id res chain seq x y z
N MET A 1 -24.69 -8.90 2.66
CA MET A 1 -24.41 -7.48 2.90
C MET A 1 -22.90 -7.38 2.79
N THR A 2 -22.38 -6.85 1.69
CA THR A 2 -20.93 -6.82 1.45
C THR A 2 -20.38 -5.66 2.28
N GLU A 3 -19.79 -6.00 3.42
CA GLU A 3 -19.12 -5.03 4.29
C GLU A 3 -17.97 -4.40 3.50
N THR A 4 -18.16 -3.17 3.05
CA THR A 4 -17.07 -2.33 2.53
C THR A 4 -16.01 -2.29 3.63
N PRO A 5 -14.74 -2.67 3.38
CA PRO A 5 -13.71 -2.63 4.40
C PRO A 5 -13.55 -1.17 4.79
N THR A 6 -14.22 -0.79 5.86
CA THR A 6 -14.16 0.55 6.41
C THR A 6 -12.71 0.71 6.84
N THR A 7 -11.91 1.42 6.06
CA THR A 7 -10.51 1.69 6.38
C THR A 7 -10.48 2.55 7.63
N THR A 8 -10.55 1.87 8.77
CA THR A 8 -10.79 2.46 10.07
C THR A 8 -9.47 3.08 10.52
N GLY A 9 -9.25 4.33 10.17
CA GLY A 9 -8.09 5.11 10.59
C GLY A 9 -7.65 6.17 9.56
N PRO A 10 -6.71 7.06 9.94
CA PRO A 10 -6.17 8.04 9.01
C PRO A 10 -5.46 7.35 7.84
N ASN A 11 -5.52 7.98 6.66
CA ASN A 11 -4.79 7.52 5.48
C ASN A 11 -3.32 7.26 5.83
N PRO A 12 -2.74 6.16 5.33
CA PRO A 12 -1.36 5.83 5.61
C PRO A 12 -0.42 6.93 5.10
N LEU A 13 0.72 7.07 5.77
CA LEU A 13 1.85 7.80 5.22
C LEU A 13 2.51 6.93 4.16
N CYS A 14 3.09 7.54 3.12
CA CYS A 14 3.95 6.78 2.24
C CYS A 14 5.20 6.31 3.00
N GLU A 15 5.86 5.26 2.49
CA GLU A 15 7.06 4.69 3.11
C GLU A 15 8.12 5.78 3.38
N ILE A 16 8.43 6.61 2.39
CA ILE A 16 9.34 7.75 2.53
C ILE A 16 8.89 8.74 3.62
N GLY A 17 7.59 9.03 3.70
CA GLY A 17 7.04 9.96 4.68
C GLY A 17 6.99 9.42 6.11
N ARG A 18 7.13 8.11 6.30
CA ARG A 18 7.36 7.48 7.62
C ARG A 18 8.81 7.62 8.06
N THR A 19 9.74 7.53 7.12
CA THR A 19 11.20 7.57 7.39
C THR A 19 11.76 8.99 7.43
N HIS A 20 11.17 9.94 6.68
CA HIS A 20 11.68 11.31 6.53
C HIS A 20 10.66 12.36 7.00
N PRO A 21 10.93 13.07 8.12
CA PRO A 21 9.99 14.05 8.67
C PRO A 21 9.76 15.27 7.77
N ARG A 22 10.69 15.57 6.85
CA ARG A 22 10.57 16.65 5.86
C ARG A 22 9.70 16.28 4.66
N ASP A 23 9.52 14.98 4.38
CA ASP A 23 8.77 14.46 3.24
C ASP A 23 7.56 13.63 3.71
N ARG A 24 6.92 14.09 4.79
CA ARG A 24 5.75 13.45 5.38
C ARG A 24 4.51 13.62 4.51
N HIS A 25 4.35 12.74 3.53
CA HIS A 25 3.20 12.72 2.63
C HIS A 25 2.19 11.68 3.06
N ARG A 26 0.95 12.12 3.30
CA ARG A 26 -0.20 11.22 3.43
C ARG A 26 -0.60 10.73 2.05
N MET A 27 -0.81 9.43 1.94
CA MET A 27 -1.34 8.82 0.74
C MET A 27 -2.81 9.22 0.59
N ARG A 28 -3.27 9.28 -0.66
CA ARG A 28 -4.66 9.54 -0.99
C ARG A 28 -5.31 8.21 -1.40
N PRO A 29 -6.59 7.97 -1.07
CA PRO A 29 -7.29 6.81 -1.61
C PRO A 29 -7.23 6.86 -3.14
N LEU A 30 -6.99 5.71 -3.76
CA LEU A 30 -6.96 5.60 -5.21
C LEU A 30 -8.40 5.54 -5.72
N ASP A 31 -8.74 6.41 -6.67
CA ASP A 31 -10.08 6.43 -7.25
C ASP A 31 -10.35 5.11 -7.98
N GLY A 32 -11.53 4.50 -7.73
CA GLY A 32 -11.91 3.22 -8.31
C GLY A 32 -11.41 1.98 -7.57
N TYR A 33 -10.54 2.09 -6.56
CA TYR A 33 -10.02 0.94 -5.80
C TYR A 33 -10.16 1.17 -4.29
N ASP A 34 -11.13 0.49 -3.69
CA ASP A 34 -11.36 0.55 -2.25
C ASP A 34 -10.23 -0.15 -1.48
N GLY A 35 -9.78 0.43 -0.36
CA GLY A 35 -8.66 -0.10 0.42
C GLY A 35 -7.27 0.07 -0.21
N VAL A 36 -7.16 0.81 -1.32
CA VAL A 36 -5.88 1.14 -1.97
C VAL A 36 -5.59 2.63 -1.83
N TRP A 37 -4.34 2.96 -1.53
CA TRP A 37 -3.85 4.33 -1.47
C TRP A 37 -2.68 4.55 -2.40
N VAL A 38 -2.54 5.77 -2.90
CA VAL A 38 -1.45 6.20 -3.77
C VAL A 38 -0.78 7.46 -3.21
N CYS A 39 0.55 7.49 -3.31
CA CYS A 39 1.34 8.69 -3.09
C CYS A 39 1.83 9.22 -4.45
N ALA A 40 1.12 10.19 -5.02
CA ALA A 40 1.48 10.77 -6.32
C ALA A 40 2.90 11.36 -6.40
N ARG A 41 3.50 11.72 -5.25
CA ARG A 41 4.84 12.32 -5.21
C ARG A 41 5.98 11.30 -5.31
N HIS A 42 5.75 10.07 -4.85
CA HIS A 42 6.77 9.01 -4.85
C HIS A 42 6.35 7.81 -5.72
N GLU A 43 5.17 7.87 -6.33
CA GLU A 43 4.62 6.82 -7.19
C GLU A 43 4.54 5.46 -6.48
N ILE A 44 4.31 5.51 -5.15
CA ILE A 44 4.14 4.35 -4.28
C ILE A 44 2.65 4.15 -4.02
N PHE A 45 2.24 2.90 -4.08
CA PHE A 45 0.91 2.42 -3.73
C PHE A 45 0.97 1.67 -2.39
N ALA A 46 -0.15 1.64 -1.69
CA ALA A 46 -0.33 0.88 -0.47
C ALA A 46 -1.68 0.19 -0.50
N THR A 47 -1.74 -1.03 0.02
CA THR A 47 -2.99 -1.77 0.23
C THR A 47 -2.90 -2.58 1.51
N VAL A 48 -4.04 -2.99 2.08
CA VAL A 48 -4.05 -3.94 3.19
C VAL A 48 -4.14 -5.35 2.62
N VAL A 49 -3.17 -6.20 2.93
CA VAL A 49 -3.17 -7.63 2.56
C VAL A 49 -3.23 -8.49 3.83
N PRO A 50 -3.74 -9.73 3.76
CA PRO A 50 -3.67 -10.67 4.88
C PRO A 50 -2.23 -10.83 5.39
N GLN A 51 -2.07 -11.07 6.69
CA GLN A 51 -0.75 -11.23 7.30
C GLN A 51 0.06 -12.35 6.65
N GLU A 52 -0.57 -13.47 6.30
CA GLU A 52 0.06 -14.57 5.57
C GLU A 52 0.62 -14.15 4.21
N THR A 53 -0.09 -13.27 3.49
CA THR A 53 0.36 -12.74 2.20
C THR A 53 1.51 -11.75 2.39
N ALA A 54 1.43 -10.91 3.42
CA ALA A 54 2.53 -10.01 3.75
C ALA A 54 3.79 -10.80 4.09
N ASP A 55 3.70 -11.82 4.96
CA ASP A 55 4.83 -12.64 5.40
C ASP A 55 5.51 -13.39 4.24
N ALA A 56 4.74 -13.80 3.23
CA ALA A 56 5.25 -14.44 2.02
C ALA A 56 5.93 -13.47 1.03
N LEU A 57 5.75 -12.16 1.19
CA LEU A 57 6.23 -11.13 0.26
C LEU A 57 7.42 -10.36 0.84
N GLU A 58 8.54 -10.43 0.13
CA GLU A 58 9.76 -9.71 0.47
C GLU A 58 9.94 -8.43 -0.34
N ARG A 59 10.79 -7.53 0.14
CA ARG A 59 11.15 -6.32 -0.63
C ARG A 59 11.85 -6.72 -1.93
N GLY A 60 11.33 -6.23 -3.04
CA GLY A 60 11.82 -6.54 -4.39
C GLY A 60 11.05 -7.67 -5.06
N ASP A 61 10.15 -8.35 -4.34
CA ASP A 61 9.34 -9.42 -4.92
C ASP A 61 8.32 -8.86 -5.92
N ALA A 62 7.97 -9.69 -6.90
CA ALA A 62 6.99 -9.32 -7.91
C ALA A 62 5.59 -9.33 -7.31
N TYR A 63 4.87 -8.22 -7.44
CA TYR A 63 3.52 -8.07 -6.91
C TYR A 63 2.57 -7.60 -7.99
N THR A 64 1.45 -8.28 -8.14
CA THR A 64 0.41 -7.81 -9.07
C THR A 64 -0.32 -6.64 -8.44
N MET A 65 -0.26 -5.48 -9.07
CA MET A 65 -0.96 -4.28 -8.62
C MET A 65 -2.47 -4.44 -8.69
N GLN A 66 -3.21 -3.52 -8.07
CA GLN A 66 -4.67 -3.49 -8.06
C GLN A 66 -5.31 -3.45 -9.47
N ASP A 67 -4.59 -2.92 -10.47
CA ASP A 67 -5.04 -2.84 -11.86
C ASP A 67 -4.62 -4.07 -12.71
N GLY A 68 -3.96 -5.06 -12.11
CA GLY A 68 -3.38 -6.21 -12.83
C GLY A 68 -2.02 -5.93 -13.46
N LEU A 69 -1.50 -4.71 -13.32
CA LEU A 69 -0.16 -4.34 -13.78
C LEU A 69 0.94 -4.96 -12.92
N ALA A 70 2.13 -5.10 -13.52
CA ALA A 70 3.32 -5.55 -12.81
C ALA A 70 3.77 -4.49 -11.79
N GLY A 71 3.92 -4.92 -10.55
CA GLY A 71 4.42 -4.13 -9.45
C GLY A 71 5.58 -4.83 -8.75
N ILE A 72 6.26 -4.07 -7.90
CA ILE A 72 7.34 -4.57 -7.05
C ILE A 72 7.03 -4.18 -5.62
N VAL A 73 7.14 -5.15 -4.71
CA VAL A 73 7.00 -4.90 -3.27
C VAL A 73 8.13 -3.98 -2.82
N VAL A 74 7.75 -2.86 -2.21
CA VAL A 74 8.69 -1.92 -1.61
C VAL A 74 8.96 -2.31 -0.17
N ARG A 75 7.90 -2.54 0.62
CA ARG A 75 8.01 -2.88 2.04
C ARG A 75 6.67 -3.28 2.64
N GLN A 76 6.70 -4.00 3.75
CA GLN A 76 5.57 -4.14 4.67
C GLN A 76 5.52 -2.96 5.67
N GLY A 77 4.30 -2.60 6.05
CA GLY A 77 3.94 -1.45 6.85
C GLY A 77 3.37 -1.80 8.22
N ASP A 78 2.58 -0.88 8.75
CA ASP A 78 1.87 -1.09 10.02
C ASP A 78 0.70 -2.08 9.83
N GLU A 79 0.39 -2.83 10.89
CA GLU A 79 -0.80 -3.65 10.98
C GLU A 79 -2.07 -2.77 11.00
N ARG A 80 -3.10 -3.22 10.29
CA ARG A 80 -4.41 -2.56 10.17
C ARG A 80 -5.51 -3.60 10.39
N PRO A 81 -6.74 -3.18 10.75
CA PRO A 81 -7.88 -4.09 10.78
C PRO A 81 -8.02 -4.77 9.41
N GLY A 82 -7.90 -6.10 9.37
CA GLY A 82 -7.93 -6.89 8.14
C GLY A 82 -6.57 -7.33 7.59
N GLY A 83 -5.44 -6.90 8.16
CA GLY A 83 -4.12 -7.42 7.78
C GLY A 83 -2.96 -6.44 7.95
N VAL A 84 -1.96 -6.52 7.07
CA VAL A 84 -0.76 -5.69 7.09
C VAL A 84 -0.78 -4.76 5.89
N LEU A 85 -0.36 -3.51 6.09
CA LEU A 85 -0.23 -2.56 5.00
C LEU A 85 0.97 -2.93 4.12
N LEU A 86 0.74 -3.33 2.88
CA LEU A 86 1.79 -3.62 1.90
C LEU A 86 2.02 -2.38 1.03
N TYR A 87 3.27 -1.91 0.97
CA TYR A 87 3.71 -0.88 0.03
C TYR A 87 4.33 -1.52 -1.19
N TYR A 88 3.89 -1.10 -2.37
CA TYR A 88 4.40 -1.55 -3.65
C TYR A 88 4.44 -0.39 -4.64
N ARG A 89 5.19 -0.52 -5.71
CA ARG A 89 5.27 0.48 -6.80
C ARG A 89 5.14 -0.23 -8.14
N ALA A 90 4.91 0.52 -9.21
CA ALA A 90 5.00 -0.04 -10.56
C ALA A 90 6.38 -0.66 -10.78
N ALA A 91 6.41 -1.87 -11.35
CA ALA A 91 7.62 -2.40 -11.94
C ALA A 91 7.86 -1.56 -13.19
N ASP A 92 8.82 -0.64 -13.14
CA ASP A 92 9.23 0.16 -14.29
C ASP A 92 9.39 -0.74 -15.53
N ALA A 93 8.76 -0.36 -16.63
CA ALA A 93 8.77 -1.09 -17.90
C ALA A 93 10.10 -0.93 -18.64
#